data_AF-A0A4Y2FYF0-F1
#
_entry.id   AF-A0A4Y2FYF0-F1
#
_cell.length_a   1.000
_cell.length_b   1.000
_cell.length_c   1.000
_cell.angle_alpha   90.00
_cell.angle_beta   90.00
_cell.angle_gamma   90.00
#
_symmetry.space_group_name_H-M   'P 1'
#
loop_
_entity.id
_entity.type
_entity.pdbx_description
1 polymer ?
#
loop_
_entity_poly.entity_id
_entity_poly.type
_entity_poly.pdbx_seq_one_letter_code
_entity_poly.pdbx_strand_id
1 'polypeptide(L)'
;MGNERADLLVKEASNRDLVDLQFTYSKVQIRNINNKKLTENWQCRWMKSKNGKWTRLIYSEINMTRLSADFYYNQIITGHGIFGAFQNRMFGNDCKCQCGEDETIKHVPNGMSSLGSATRQTTKKLVSKRNS
;
A
#
# COMPACT_ATOMS: atom_id res chain seq x y z
N MET A 1 15.25 -44.86 -50.18
CA MET A 1 13.90 -45.14 -49.63
C MET A 1 13.75 -44.67 -48.17
N GLY A 2 14.53 -43.68 -47.70
CA GLY A 2 14.56 -43.30 -46.27
C GLY A 2 13.51 -42.27 -45.84
N ASN A 3 12.87 -41.59 -46.79
CA ASN A 3 12.11 -40.36 -46.50
C ASN A 3 10.60 -40.61 -46.41
N GLU A 4 10.09 -41.70 -47.00
CA GLU A 4 8.66 -42.03 -47.00
C GLU A 4 8.12 -42.22 -45.58
N ARG A 5 8.91 -42.83 -44.69
CA ARG A 5 8.52 -43.01 -43.29
C ARG A 5 8.47 -41.69 -42.53
N ALA A 6 9.32 -40.72 -42.89
CA ALA A 6 9.27 -39.38 -42.31
C ALA A 6 8.02 -38.62 -42.79
N ASP A 7 7.72 -38.68 -44.10
CA ASP A 7 6.54 -38.01 -44.67
C ASP A 7 5.22 -38.57 -44.14
N LEU A 8 5.13 -39.89 -43.93
CA LEU A 8 3.98 -40.53 -43.30
C LEU A 8 3.77 -40.01 -41.88
N LEU A 9 4.83 -39.91 -41.08
CA LEU A 9 4.76 -39.40 -39.71
C LEU A 9 4.38 -37.91 -39.66
N VAL A 10 4.84 -37.09 -40.61
CA VAL A 10 4.47 -35.67 -40.72
C VAL A 10 2.98 -35.52 -41.08
N LYS A 11 2.47 -36.31 -42.04
CA LYS A 11 1.04 -36.31 -42.39
C LYS A 11 0.17 -36.77 -41.23
N GLU A 12 0.59 -37.80 -40.51
CA GLU A 12 -0.15 -38.32 -39.36
C GLU A 12 -0.19 -37.30 -38.21
N ALA A 13 0.92 -36.60 -37.93
CA ALA A 13 0.97 -35.53 -36.95
C ALA A 13 0.13 -34.30 -37.37
N SER A 14 0.12 -33.95 -38.66
CA SER A 14 -0.67 -32.83 -39.19
C SER A 14 -2.19 -33.07 -39.13
N ASN A 15 -2.63 -34.33 -39.04
CA ASN A 15 -4.04 -34.70 -38.96
C ASN A 15 -4.54 -34.84 -37.51
N ARG A 16 -3.68 -34.57 -36.50
CA ARG A 16 -4.11 -34.58 -35.10
C ARG A 16 -4.71 -33.21 -34.74
N ASP A 17 -5.96 -33.23 -34.26
CA ASP A 17 -6.67 -32.02 -33.81
C ASP A 17 -6.13 -31.45 -32.47
N LEU A 18 -5.33 -32.23 -31.73
CA LEU A 18 -4.81 -31.87 -30.42
C LEU A 18 -3.29 -31.67 -30.45
N VAL A 19 -2.84 -30.51 -29.98
CA VAL A 19 -1.41 -30.21 -29.79
C VAL A 19 -0.85 -31.15 -28.71
N ASP A 20 0.04 -32.07 -29.10
CA ASP A 20 0.66 -33.07 -28.21
C ASP A 20 1.53 -32.44 -27.08
N LEU A 21 1.85 -31.16 -27.17
CA LEU A 21 2.65 -30.43 -26.17
C LEU A 21 1.77 -29.65 -25.19
N GLN A 22 1.54 -30.22 -24.01
CA GLN A 22 1.16 -29.41 -22.84
C GLN A 22 2.39 -28.65 -22.34
N PHE A 23 2.48 -27.37 -22.67
CA PHE A 23 3.42 -26.48 -21.99
C PHE A 23 3.00 -26.33 -20.53
N THR A 24 3.80 -26.88 -19.62
CA THR A 24 3.67 -26.58 -18.20
C THR A 24 4.08 -25.13 -17.95
N TYR A 25 3.35 -24.42 -17.10
CA TYR A 25 3.71 -23.06 -16.75
C TYR A 25 5.11 -23.04 -16.11
N SER A 26 5.96 -22.12 -16.57
CA SER A 26 7.22 -21.86 -15.88
C SER A 26 6.96 -21.36 -14.46
N LYS A 27 7.95 -21.53 -13.58
CA LYS A 27 7.89 -21.04 -12.19
C LYS A 27 7.55 -19.54 -12.12
N VAL A 28 8.06 -18.74 -13.06
CA VAL A 28 7.79 -17.30 -13.15
C VAL A 28 6.34 -17.03 -13.55
N GLN A 29 5.79 -17.76 -14.53
CA GLN A 29 4.39 -17.62 -14.92
C GLN A 29 3.45 -18.00 -13.77
N ILE A 30 3.71 -19.11 -13.09
CA ILE A 30 2.94 -19.53 -11.90
C ILE A 30 2.98 -18.43 -10.83
N ARG A 31 4.18 -17.89 -10.53
CA ARG A 31 4.33 -16.80 -9.56
C ARG A 31 3.55 -15.57 -9.96
N ASN A 32 3.60 -15.16 -11.23
CA ASN A 32 2.90 -13.97 -11.71
C ASN A 32 1.38 -14.15 -11.64
N ILE A 33 0.87 -15.32 -12.02
CA ILE A 33 -0.56 -15.67 -11.91
C ILE A 33 -1.00 -15.62 -10.44
N ASN A 34 -0.21 -16.21 -9.54
CA ASN A 34 -0.52 -16.22 -8.12
C ASN A 34 -0.47 -14.83 -7.50
N ASN A 35 0.53 -14.01 -7.86
CA ASN A 35 0.62 -12.62 -7.41
C ASN A 35 -0.58 -11.81 -7.88
N LYS A 36 -1.00 -11.95 -9.15
CA LYS A 36 -2.18 -11.28 -9.68
C LYS A 36 -3.43 -11.66 -8.88
N LYS A 37 -3.67 -12.95 -8.66
CA LYS A 37 -4.81 -13.43 -7.86
C LYS A 37 -4.76 -12.91 -6.43
N LEU A 38 -3.59 -12.88 -5.81
CA LEU A 38 -3.40 -12.38 -4.45
C LEU A 38 -3.75 -10.90 -4.37
N THR A 39 -3.24 -10.10 -5.33
CA THR A 39 -3.53 -8.66 -5.43
C THR A 39 -5.02 -8.40 -5.61
N GLU A 40 -5.69 -9.11 -6.53
CA GLU A 40 -7.13 -8.97 -6.75
C GLU A 40 -7.94 -9.30 -5.48
N ASN A 41 -7.58 -10.38 -4.79
CA ASN A 41 -8.26 -10.79 -3.56
C ASN A 41 -8.06 -9.77 -2.42
N TRP A 42 -6.83 -9.27 -2.27
CA TRP A 42 -6.52 -8.23 -1.31
C TRP A 42 -7.27 -6.92 -1.62
N GLN A 43 -7.34 -6.52 -2.89
CA GLN A 43 -8.08 -5.32 -3.30
C GLN A 43 -9.56 -5.46 -2.96
N CYS A 44 -10.15 -6.63 -3.23
CA CYS A 44 -11.54 -6.92 -2.89
C CYS A 44 -11.79 -6.81 -1.38
N ARG A 45 -10.90 -7.36 -0.55
CA ARG A 45 -10.96 -7.25 0.91
C ARG A 45 -10.79 -5.80 1.37
N TRP A 46 -9.88 -5.06 0.75
CA TRP A 46 -9.62 -3.66 1.07
C TRP A 46 -10.83 -2.77 0.86
N MET A 47 -11.52 -2.93 -0.27
CA MET A 47 -12.73 -2.18 -0.59
C MET A 47 -13.90 -2.53 0.33
N LYS A 48 -14.02 -3.79 0.74
CA LYS A 48 -15.09 -4.27 1.63
C LYS A 48 -14.82 -4.01 3.11
N SER A 49 -13.60 -3.64 3.48
CA SER A 49 -13.22 -3.42 4.88
C SER A 49 -13.97 -2.24 5.49
N LYS A 50 -14.48 -2.43 6.72
CA LYS A 50 -15.06 -1.36 7.54
C LYS A 50 -13.98 -0.44 8.13
N ASN A 51 -12.76 -0.95 8.29
CA ASN A 51 -11.62 -0.27 8.88
C ASN A 51 -10.76 0.42 7.80
N GLY A 52 -9.96 1.40 8.21
CA GLY A 52 -9.02 2.08 7.30
C GLY A 52 -9.69 3.03 6.30
N LYS A 53 -10.92 3.50 6.58
CA LYS A 53 -11.65 4.46 5.72
C LYS A 53 -10.77 5.65 5.31
N TRP A 54 -9.99 6.19 6.26
CA TRP A 54 -9.07 7.29 6.00
C TRP A 54 -7.95 6.89 5.04
N THR A 55 -7.21 5.83 5.35
CA THR A 55 -6.13 5.32 4.49
C THR A 55 -6.64 4.96 3.09
N ARG A 56 -7.90 4.52 2.96
CA ARG A 56 -8.52 4.22 1.65
C ARG A 56 -8.83 5.47 0.83
N LEU A 57 -9.00 6.64 1.45
CA LEU A 57 -9.11 7.91 0.72
C LEU A 57 -7.76 8.30 0.09
N ILE A 58 -6.64 7.90 0.70
CA ILE A 58 -5.29 8.16 0.19
C ILE A 58 -4.88 7.07 -0.82
N TYR A 59 -5.14 5.80 -0.46
CA TYR A 59 -4.83 4.61 -1.26
C TYR A 59 -6.09 3.81 -1.54
N SER A 60 -6.80 4.19 -2.61
CA SER A 60 -7.96 3.44 -3.09
C SER A 60 -7.57 2.06 -3.61
N GLU A 61 -6.38 1.96 -4.20
CA GLU A 61 -5.81 0.73 -4.73
C GLU A 61 -4.65 0.24 -3.86
N ILE A 62 -4.58 -1.06 -3.66
CA ILE A 62 -3.44 -1.68 -2.99
C ILE A 62 -2.22 -1.61 -3.90
N ASN A 63 -1.08 -1.39 -3.29
CA ASN A 63 0.20 -1.46 -3.97
C ASN A 63 1.13 -2.37 -3.17
N MET A 64 1.84 -3.26 -3.88
CA MET A 64 2.83 -4.17 -3.29
C MET A 64 4.23 -3.54 -3.20
N THR A 65 4.43 -2.35 -3.78
CA THR A 65 5.67 -1.60 -3.61
C THR A 65 5.80 -1.15 -2.17
N ARG A 66 7.01 -1.25 -1.62
CA ARG A 66 7.32 -0.75 -0.29
C ARG A 66 7.05 0.75 -0.24
N LEU A 67 6.19 1.17 0.69
CA LEU A 67 6.01 2.58 1.01
C LEU A 67 7.28 3.09 1.70
N SER A 68 7.86 4.17 1.17
CA SER A 68 8.86 4.94 1.91
C SER A 68 8.13 5.64 3.06
N ALA A 69 8.60 5.43 4.28
CA ALA A 69 7.85 5.74 5.48
C ALA A 69 8.70 6.62 6.39
N ASP A 70 8.44 7.93 6.38
CA ASP A 70 8.93 8.82 7.42
C ASP A 70 7.93 8.89 8.59
N PHE A 71 8.39 9.38 9.75
CA PHE A 71 7.58 9.44 10.96
C PHE A 71 6.26 10.20 10.74
N TYR A 72 6.31 11.38 10.11
CA TYR A 72 5.13 12.25 9.94
C TYR A 72 4.18 11.69 8.89
N TYR A 73 4.72 11.15 7.82
CA TYR A 73 3.99 10.48 6.74
C TYR A 73 3.18 9.30 7.26
N ASN A 74 3.76 8.49 8.15
CA ASN A 74 3.03 7.38 8.79
C ASN A 74 1.86 7.88 9.64
N GLN A 75 2.04 8.97 10.40
CA GLN A 75 0.96 9.56 11.19
C GLN A 75 -0.18 10.05 10.29
N ILE A 76 0.15 10.67 9.16
CA ILE A 76 -0.82 11.13 8.17
C ILE A 76 -1.55 9.93 7.54
N ILE A 77 -0.86 8.91 7.05
CA ILE A 77 -1.51 7.77 6.37
C ILE A 77 -2.45 7.02 7.31
N THR A 78 -2.05 6.86 8.56
CA THR A 78 -2.84 6.13 9.55
C THR A 78 -3.92 7.01 10.20
N GLY A 79 -3.81 8.34 10.08
CA GLY A 79 -4.63 9.28 10.84
C GLY A 79 -4.42 9.12 12.35
N HIS A 80 -3.23 8.70 12.76
CA HIS A 80 -2.86 8.43 14.15
C HIS A 80 -1.94 9.53 14.71
N GLY A 81 -1.65 9.42 16.01
CA GLY A 81 -0.60 10.20 16.66
C GLY A 81 -1.09 11.52 17.21
N ILE A 82 -0.67 12.62 16.59
CA ILE A 82 -0.84 13.98 17.15
C ILE A 82 -2.26 14.53 17.00
N PHE A 83 -3.11 13.92 16.16
CA PHE A 83 -4.47 14.40 15.94
C PHE A 83 -5.33 14.22 17.19
N GLY A 84 -5.88 15.31 17.74
CA GLY A 84 -6.70 15.30 18.94
C GLY A 84 -7.87 14.31 18.85
N ALA A 85 -8.52 14.17 17.70
CA ALA A 85 -9.60 13.19 17.50
C ALA A 85 -9.12 11.73 17.69
N PHE A 86 -7.89 11.42 17.28
CA PHE A 86 -7.29 10.10 17.52
C PHE A 86 -6.90 9.93 18.99
N GLN A 87 -6.29 10.96 19.60
CA GLN A 87 -5.88 10.90 21.00
C GLN A 87 -7.07 10.79 21.95
N ASN A 88 -8.17 11.49 21.68
CA ASN A 88 -9.41 11.34 22.43
C ASN A 88 -9.94 9.91 22.38
N ARG A 89 -10.00 9.32 21.18
CA ARG A 89 -10.50 7.94 21.01
C ARG A 89 -9.65 6.90 21.73
N MET A 90 -8.33 7.06 21.76
CA MET A 90 -7.41 6.07 22.32
C MET A 90 -7.06 6.31 23.79
N PHE A 91 -6.99 7.57 24.22
CA PHE A 91 -6.43 7.97 25.52
C PHE A 91 -7.33 8.93 26.31
N GLY A 92 -8.46 9.38 25.74
CA GLY A 92 -9.40 10.29 26.43
C GLY A 92 -8.94 11.76 26.49
N ASN A 93 -7.92 12.14 25.72
CA ASN A 93 -7.45 13.53 25.64
C ASN A 93 -8.50 14.45 24.98
N ASP A 94 -8.34 15.77 25.12
CA ASP A 94 -9.18 16.73 24.38
C ASP A 94 -8.97 16.58 22.86
N CYS A 95 -10.07 16.60 22.11
CA CYS A 95 -10.05 16.56 20.65
C CYS A 95 -10.21 17.94 20.01
N LYS A 96 -10.46 19.00 20.79
CA LYS A 96 -10.80 20.32 20.24
C LYS A 96 -9.59 21.10 19.77
N CYS A 97 -9.73 21.69 18.59
CA CYS A 97 -8.80 22.67 18.07
C CYS A 97 -9.08 24.04 18.69
N GLN A 98 -8.13 24.97 18.54
CA GLN A 98 -8.31 26.37 18.94
C GLN A 98 -9.52 27.04 18.27
N CYS A 99 -9.96 26.54 17.11
CA CYS A 99 -11.17 27.03 16.45
C CYS A 99 -12.48 26.35 16.90
N GLY A 100 -12.43 25.44 17.88
CA GLY A 100 -13.60 24.76 18.46
C GLY A 100 -14.06 23.49 17.73
N GLU A 101 -13.51 23.18 16.56
CA GLU A 101 -13.77 21.94 15.81
C GLU A 101 -12.88 20.79 16.29
N ASP A 102 -13.26 19.55 15.99
CA ASP A 102 -12.41 18.40 16.31
C ASP A 102 -11.15 18.38 15.42
N GLU A 103 -9.99 18.25 16.06
CA GLU A 103 -8.68 18.05 15.43
C GLU A 103 -8.58 16.66 14.77
N THR A 104 -9.30 16.54 13.67
CA THR A 104 -9.19 15.42 12.74
C THR A 104 -8.08 15.69 11.74
N ILE A 105 -7.61 14.63 11.10
CA ILE A 105 -6.62 14.76 10.03
C ILE A 105 -7.09 15.61 8.84
N LYS A 106 -8.40 15.69 8.59
CA LYS A 106 -8.99 16.57 7.56
C LYS A 106 -9.02 18.04 7.98
N HIS A 107 -9.03 18.29 9.29
CA HIS A 107 -9.07 19.62 9.89
C HIS A 107 -7.67 20.24 10.00
N VAL A 108 -6.62 19.40 10.08
CA VAL A 108 -5.22 19.83 10.15
C VAL A 108 -4.50 19.85 8.78
N PRO A 109 -4.95 20.65 7.79
CA PRO A 109 -4.03 21.17 6.76
C PRO A 109 -3.48 22.56 7.11
N ASN A 110 -4.19 23.35 7.92
CA ASN A 110 -3.80 24.73 8.25
C ASN A 110 -3.06 24.86 9.61
N GLY A 111 -3.02 23.79 10.40
CA GLY A 111 -2.29 23.75 11.68
C GLY A 111 -0.80 23.45 11.55
N MET A 112 -0.29 23.10 10.36
CA MET A 112 1.15 22.90 10.15
C MET A 112 1.97 24.20 10.27
N SER A 113 1.30 25.36 10.34
CA SER A 113 1.93 26.63 10.73
C SER A 113 2.46 26.62 12.17
N SER A 114 1.86 25.84 13.08
CA SER A 114 2.34 25.72 14.47
C SER A 114 3.50 24.72 14.61
N LEU A 115 3.64 23.77 13.68
CA LEU A 115 4.84 22.92 13.59
C LEU A 115 6.07 23.72 13.15
N GLY A 116 5.92 24.72 12.27
CA GLY A 116 7.02 25.66 11.96
C GLY A 116 7.56 26.40 13.20
N SER A 117 6.72 26.62 14.20
CA SER A 117 7.11 27.21 15.50
C SER A 117 7.67 26.18 16.46
N ALA A 118 7.11 24.96 16.50
CA ALA A 118 7.58 23.86 17.35
C ALA A 118 8.94 23.30 16.92
N THR A 119 9.25 23.27 15.62
CA THR A 119 10.58 22.89 15.10
C THR A 119 11.66 23.92 15.47
N ARG A 120 11.30 25.21 15.58
CA ARG A 120 12.21 26.28 16.05
C ARG A 120 12.48 26.23 17.56
N GLN A 121 11.56 25.73 18.37
CA GLN A 121 11.74 25.63 19.83
C GLN A 121 12.44 24.34 20.26
N THR A 122 12.21 23.21 19.57
CA THR A 122 12.87 21.93 19.85
C THR A 122 14.34 21.91 19.41
N THR A 123 14.67 22.54 18.27
CA THR A 123 16.08 22.71 17.84
C THR A 123 16.88 23.61 18.77
N LYS A 124 16.30 24.71 19.29
CA LYS A 124 16.95 25.54 20.31
C LYS A 124 17.20 24.80 21.64
N LYS A 125 16.26 23.94 22.08
CA LYS A 125 16.44 23.11 23.29
C LYS A 125 17.51 22.03 23.12
N LEU A 126 17.67 21.47 21.91
CA LEU A 126 18.70 20.46 21.64
C LEU A 126 20.10 21.05 21.48
N VAL A 127 20.24 22.26 20.94
CA VAL A 127 21.55 22.95 20.82
C VAL A 127 22.05 23.44 22.18
N SER A 128 21.16 23.92 23.07
CA SER A 128 21.54 24.33 24.43
C SER A 128 21.99 23.17 25.32
N LYS A 129 21.51 21.95 25.07
CA LYS A 129 21.91 20.74 25.84
C LYS A 129 23.23 20.13 25.37
N ARG A 130 23.79 20.60 24.25
CA ARG A 130 25.02 20.07 23.65
C ARG A 130 26.28 20.86 24.00
N ASN A 131 26.12 22.07 24.55
CA ASN A 131 27.20 22.98 24.91
C ASN A 131 27.27 23.25 26.43
N SER A 132 26.81 22.29 27.25
CA SER A 132 26.89 22.35 28.71
C SER A 132 27.41 21.05 29.28
#